data_AF-A0A927S4T0-F1
#
_entry.id   AF-A0A927S4T0-F1
#
_cell.length_a   1.000
_cell.length_b   1.000
_cell.length_c   1.000
_cell.angle_alpha   90.00
_cell.angle_beta   90.00
_cell.angle_gamma   90.00
#
_symmetry.space_group_name_H-M   'P 1'
#
loop_
_entity.id
_entity.type
_entity.pdbx_description
1 polymer ?
#
loop_
_entity_poly.entity_id
_entity_poly.type
_entity_poly.pdbx_seq_one_letter_code
_entity_poly.pdbx_strand_id
1 'polypeptide(L)' 'NQPRQSFVCEAQRDPEFANLYEATWALIAHEWRATANPEDGFFSEKSIAQWPDLNERVKAFSQFGQEMYK' A
#
# COMPACT_ATOMS: atom_id res chain seq x y z
N ASN A 1 30.73 14.91 -5.77
CA ASN A 1 29.62 14.19 -6.46
C ASN A 1 28.38 14.08 -5.58
N GLN A 2 27.77 15.21 -5.20
CA GLN A 2 26.38 15.16 -4.72
C GLN A 2 25.51 15.79 -5.81
N PRO A 3 24.46 15.11 -6.28
CA PRO A 3 23.59 15.66 -7.32
C PRO A 3 22.90 16.92 -6.79
N ARG A 4 22.84 17.96 -7.62
CA ARG A 4 22.14 19.22 -7.30
C ARG A 4 20.61 19.09 -7.34
N GLN A 5 20.11 17.92 -7.74
CA GLN A 5 18.69 17.66 -7.84
C GLN A 5 18.16 17.28 -6.46
N SER A 6 17.09 17.94 -6.03
CA SER A 6 16.39 17.60 -4.80
C SER A 6 15.86 16.17 -4.89
N PHE A 7 16.07 15.38 -3.84
CA PHE A 7 15.45 14.06 -3.70
C PHE A 7 13.95 14.14 -3.38
N VAL A 8 13.40 15.34 -3.18
CA VAL A 8 11.98 15.57 -2.93
C VAL A 8 11.28 15.92 -4.24
N CYS A 9 10.32 15.09 -4.65
CA CYS A 9 9.41 15.39 -5.75
C CYS A 9 8.18 16.13 -5.21
N GLU A 10 8.12 17.45 -5.43
CA GLU A 10 6.98 18.25 -4.95
C GLU A 10 5.67 17.89 -5.66
N ALA A 11 5.73 17.47 -6.93
CA ALA A 11 4.58 17.03 -7.69
C ALA A 11 3.85 15.85 -7.02
N GLN A 12 4.56 14.98 -6.28
CA GLN A 12 3.95 13.89 -5.56
C GLN A 12 2.98 14.36 -4.46
N ARG A 13 3.10 15.60 -3.99
CA ARG A 13 2.20 16.17 -2.98
C ARG A 13 0.84 16.61 -3.55
N ASP A 14 0.68 16.58 -4.88
CA ASP A 14 -0.59 16.92 -5.50
C ASP A 14 -1.67 15.92 -5.05
N PRO A 15 -2.87 16.39 -4.63
CA PRO A 15 -3.98 15.53 -4.25
C PRO A 15 -4.37 14.47 -5.29
N GLU A 16 -4.12 14.70 -6.58
CA GLU A 16 -4.37 13.73 -7.65
C GLU A 16 -3.58 12.43 -7.44
N PHE A 17 -2.43 12.49 -6.75
CA PHE A 17 -1.59 11.32 -6.44
C PHE A 17 -1.86 10.71 -5.07
N ALA A 18 -2.90 11.15 -4.34
CA ALA A 18 -3.24 10.59 -3.04
C ALA A 18 -3.50 9.07 -3.09
N ASN A 19 -4.07 8.59 -4.20
CA ASN A 19 -4.27 7.17 -4.47
C ASN A 19 -2.96 6.36 -4.50
N LEU A 20 -1.85 6.96 -4.94
CA LEU A 20 -0.55 6.29 -4.99
C LEU A 20 0.00 6.04 -3.58
N TYR A 21 -0.23 6.95 -2.64
CA TYR A 21 0.14 6.73 -1.24
C TYR A 21 -0.65 5.59 -0.61
N GLU A 22 -1.97 5.56 -0.85
CA GLU A 22 -2.84 4.51 -0.33
C GLU A 22 -2.48 3.14 -0.93
N ALA A 23 -2.28 3.08 -2.25
CA ALA A 23 -1.85 1.86 -2.93
C ALA A 23 -0.47 1.39 -2.45
N THR A 24 0.47 2.32 -2.20
CA THR A 24 1.79 1.97 -1.66
C THR A 24 1.68 1.31 -0.29
N TRP A 25 0.89 1.87 0.63
CA TRP A 25 0.66 1.25 1.93
C TRP A 25 -0.02 -0.12 1.81
N ALA A 26 -0.97 -0.26 0.89
CA ALA A 26 -1.62 -1.55 0.65
C ALA A 26 -0.63 -2.62 0.18
N LEU A 27 0.32 -2.26 -0.69
CA LEU A 27 1.36 -3.16 -1.18
C LEU A 27 2.39 -3.48 -0.09
N ILE A 28 2.76 -2.53 0.76
CA ILE A 28 3.62 -2.81 1.92
C ILE A 28 2.95 -3.85 2.84
N ALA A 29 1.66 -3.69 3.13
CA ALA A 29 0.93 -4.66 3.93
C ALA A 29 0.79 -6.02 3.24
N HIS A 30 0.63 -6.05 1.92
CA HIS A 30 0.68 -7.29 1.14
C HIS A 30 1.98 -8.03 1.38
N GLU A 31 3.13 -7.37 1.20
CA GLU A 31 4.45 -7.98 1.38
C GLU A 31 4.61 -8.57 2.78
N TRP A 32 4.30 -7.80 3.83
CA TRP A 32 4.43 -8.27 5.22
C TRP A 32 3.51 -9.46 5.53
N ARG A 33 2.22 -9.35 5.16
CA ARG A 33 1.23 -10.39 5.47
C ARG A 33 1.47 -11.66 4.65
N ALA A 34 1.76 -11.53 3.35
CA ALA A 34 2.04 -12.67 2.47
C ALA A 34 3.33 -13.40 2.87
N THR A 35 4.32 -12.67 3.41
CA THR A 35 5.54 -13.27 3.99
C THR A 35 5.23 -14.11 5.22
N ALA A 36 4.33 -13.65 6.09
CA ALA A 36 3.91 -14.41 7.27
C ALA A 36 3.03 -15.62 6.90
N ASN A 37 2.09 -15.41 5.98
CA ASN A 37 1.20 -16.43 5.43
C ASN A 37 0.71 -16.01 4.03
N PRO A 38 1.00 -16.77 2.96
CA PRO A 38 0.59 -16.42 1.60
C PRO A 38 -0.92 -16.18 1.43
N GLU A 39 -1.75 -16.87 2.20
CA GLU A 39 -3.21 -16.72 2.18
C GLU A 39 -3.70 -15.36 2.71
N ASP A 40 -2.86 -14.62 3.44
CA ASP A 40 -3.21 -13.31 4.00
C ASP A 40 -2.76 -12.13 3.12
N GLY A 41 -2.21 -12.40 1.93
CA GLY A 41 -1.80 -11.40 0.96
C GLY A 41 -2.98 -10.74 0.23
N PHE A 42 -2.79 -9.49 -0.21
CA PHE A 42 -3.81 -8.68 -0.92
C PHE A 42 -4.51 -9.38 -2.09
N PHE A 43 -3.79 -10.21 -2.84
CA PHE A 43 -4.32 -10.91 -4.03
C PHE A 43 -4.75 -12.35 -3.76
N SER A 44 -4.73 -12.83 -2.51
CA SER A 44 -5.14 -14.18 -2.18
C SER A 44 -6.64 -14.37 -2.38
N GLU A 45 -7.08 -15.61 -2.62
CA GLU A 45 -8.50 -15.93 -2.71
C GLU A 45 -9.25 -15.55 -1.43
N LYS A 46 -8.62 -15.77 -0.27
CA LYS A 46 -9.15 -15.35 1.03
C LYS A 46 -9.38 -13.83 1.11
N SER A 47 -8.40 -13.02 0.72
CA SER A 47 -8.53 -11.56 0.74
C SER A 47 -9.53 -11.05 -0.28
N ILE A 48 -9.59 -11.66 -1.47
CA ILE A 48 -10.57 -11.33 -2.50
C ILE A 48 -11.99 -11.69 -2.04
N ALA A 49 -12.17 -12.82 -1.36
CA ALA A 49 -13.47 -13.20 -0.81
C ALA A 49 -13.91 -12.28 0.34
N GLN A 50 -12.96 -11.86 1.19
CA GLN A 50 -13.24 -10.97 2.33
C GLN A 50 -13.55 -9.53 1.91
N TRP A 51 -12.81 -9.01 0.92
CA TRP A 51 -13.03 -7.69 0.33
C TRP A 51 -13.11 -7.81 -1.20
N PRO A 52 -14.29 -8.11 -1.75
CA PRO A 52 -14.46 -8.28 -3.20
C PRO A 52 -14.18 -7.01 -4.00
N ASP A 53 -14.60 -5.86 -3.48
CA ASP A 53 -14.30 -4.56 -4.09
C ASP A 53 -12.81 -4.21 -3.92
N LEU A 54 -12.19 -3.79 -5.02
CA LEU A 54 -10.76 -3.49 -5.05
C LEU A 54 -10.43 -2.28 -4.16
N ASN A 55 -11.26 -1.23 -4.18
CA ASN A 55 -10.99 -0.01 -3.42
C ASN A 55 -11.14 -0.27 -1.92
N GLU A 56 -12.14 -1.04 -1.51
CA GLU A 56 -12.29 -1.47 -0.11
C GLU A 56 -11.09 -2.30 0.35
N ARG A 57 -10.59 -3.19 -0.50
CA ARG A 57 -9.40 -4.00 -0.20
C ARG A 57 -8.13 -3.15 -0.12
N VAL A 58 -7.95 -2.18 -1.01
CA VAL A 58 -6.85 -1.20 -0.96
C VAL A 58 -6.89 -0.43 0.35
N LYS A 59 -8.06 0.05 0.75
CA LYS A 59 -8.23 0.78 2.01
C LYS A 59 -7.90 -0.07 3.23
N ALA A 60 -8.39 -1.30 3.29
CA ALA A 60 -8.10 -2.23 4.39
C ALA A 60 -6.60 -2.53 4.51
N PHE A 61 -5.95 -2.87 3.39
CA PHE A 61 -4.51 -3.15 3.40
C PHE A 61 -3.67 -1.90 3.66
N SER A 62 -4.07 -0.73 3.17
CA SER A 62 -3.42 0.53 3.49
C SER A 62 -3.43 0.80 5.00
N GLN A 63 -4.58 0.58 5.65
CA GLN A 63 -4.70 0.69 7.10
C GLN A 63 -3.80 -0.31 7.84
N PHE A 64 -3.78 -1.58 7.44
CA PHE A 64 -2.88 -2.58 8.03
C PHE A 64 -1.41 -2.17 7.91
N GLY A 65 -0.99 -1.66 6.76
CA GLY A 65 0.37 -1.19 6.53
C GLY A 65 0.74 -0.03 7.46
N GLN A 66 -0.16 0.95 7.59
CA GLN A 66 0.06 2.10 8.47
C GLN A 66 0.05 1.73 9.96
N GLU A 67 -0.75 0.73 10.36
CA GLU A 67 -0.80 0.23 11.73
C GLU A 67 0.43 -0.58 12.11
N MET A 68 0.91 -1.47 11.22
CA MET A 68 2.11 -2.28 11.46
C MET A 68 3.41 -1.47 11.52
N TYR A 69 3.43 -0.29 10.90
CA TYR A 69 4.58 0.61 10.96
C TYR A 69 4.68 1.41 12.28
N LYS A 70 3.57 1.56 13.01
CA LYS A 70 3.54 2.30 14.28
C LYS A 70 4.03 1.43 15.44
#